data_AF-A0A9P0L395-F1
#
_entry.id   AF-A0A9P0L395-F1
#
_cell.length_a   1.000
_cell.length_b   1.000
_cell.length_c   1.000
_cell.angle_alpha   90.00
_cell.angle_beta   90.00
_cell.angle_gamma   90.00
#
_symmetry.space_group_name_H-M   'P 1'
#
loop_
_entity.id
_entity.type
_entity.pdbx_description
1 polymer ?
#
loop_
_entity_poly.entity_id
_entity_poly.type
_entity_poly.pdbx_seq_one_letter_code
_entity_poly.pdbx_strand_id
1 'polypeptide(L)'
;MLVASPETVLFGNETIAYTPSLGVYSKCGKPIGLNHPICTLLAVRGFATDSQIFPDVWKAATVFLALGLSITAVTVCTGLVSCCFQSIFKKSIFNISGVAQAIAGISYIIGITLFPMAWGGPRVQKMCGRDSTPFYPGECSIGPGLWMAAASTALTFVCACLSLPADKSTSSDRVQDKIYEGQTLICLT
;
A
#
# COMPACT_ATOMS: atom_id res chain seq x y z
N MET A 1 1.54 7.46 -7.65
CA MET A 1 0.88 7.77 -8.94
C MET A 1 1.69 8.85 -9.61
N LEU A 2 2.01 8.71 -10.90
CA LEU A 2 2.61 9.77 -11.70
C LEU A 2 1.52 10.57 -12.39
N VAL A 3 1.72 11.88 -12.51
CA VAL A 3 0.81 12.82 -13.15
C VAL A 3 1.61 13.55 -14.21
N ALA A 4 1.22 13.42 -15.47
CA ALA A 4 1.86 14.12 -16.58
C ALA A 4 1.27 15.52 -16.76
N SER A 5 1.89 16.29 -17.66
CA SER A 5 1.37 17.61 -18.06
C SER A 5 -0.05 17.49 -18.67
N PRO A 6 -0.96 18.44 -18.42
CA PRO A 6 -2.29 18.43 -19.00
C PRO A 6 -2.23 18.49 -20.54
N GLU A 7 -3.05 17.66 -21.18
CA GLU A 7 -3.19 17.59 -22.63
C GLU A 7 -4.62 17.94 -23.03
N THR A 8 -4.81 18.49 -24.22
CA THR A 8 -6.14 18.82 -24.76
C THR A 8 -6.48 17.93 -25.92
N VAL A 9 -7.74 17.48 -25.97
CA VAL A 9 -8.29 16.71 -27.09
C VAL A 9 -9.53 17.39 -27.61
N LEU A 10 -9.61 17.52 -28.93
CA LEU A 10 -10.77 18.05 -29.62
C LEU A 10 -11.75 16.91 -29.88
N PHE A 11 -12.94 17.00 -29.29
CA PHE A 11 -14.06 16.09 -29.52
C PHE A 11 -15.17 16.84 -30.24
N GLY A 12 -15.27 16.65 -31.56
CA GLY A 12 -16.18 17.43 -32.39
C GLY A 12 -15.77 18.92 -32.40
N ASN A 13 -16.60 19.77 -31.78
CA ASN A 13 -16.36 21.22 -31.66
C ASN A 13 -15.92 21.67 -30.26
N GLU A 14 -15.75 20.73 -29.31
CA GLU A 14 -15.36 21.04 -27.93
C GLU A 14 -13.94 20.59 -27.62
N THR A 15 -13.20 21.43 -26.89
CA THR A 15 -11.83 21.16 -26.44
C THR A 15 -11.85 20.73 -24.98
N ILE A 16 -11.49 19.49 -24.71
CA ILE A 16 -11.48 18.92 -23.36
C ILE A 16 -10.04 18.79 -22.88
N ALA A 17 -9.72 19.45 -21.77
CA ALA A 17 -8.45 19.27 -21.08
C ALA A 17 -8.52 18.04 -20.16
N TYR A 18 -7.52 17.17 -20.24
CA TYR A 18 -7.38 16.03 -19.35
C TYR A 18 -5.92 15.89 -18.90
N THR A 19 -5.74 15.38 -17.68
CA THR A 19 -4.39 15.15 -17.15
C THR A 19 -4.12 13.65 -17.11
N PRO A 20 -3.26 13.13 -18.01
CA PRO A 20 -2.93 11.72 -18.00
C PRO A 20 -2.18 11.37 -16.71
N SER A 21 -2.54 10.23 -16.12
CA SER A 21 -1.98 9.79 -14.85
C SER A 21 -1.79 8.28 -14.80
N LEU A 22 -0.77 7.85 -14.06
CA LEU A 22 -0.31 6.47 -14.03
C LEU A 22 -0.11 5.99 -12.58
N GLY A 23 -0.94 5.06 -12.16
CA GLY A 23 -0.81 4.33 -10.91
C GLY A 23 0.02 3.05 -11.06
N VAL A 24 0.17 2.32 -9.95
CA VAL A 24 0.84 1.00 -9.92
C VAL A 24 0.08 -0.02 -10.77
N TYR A 25 -1.25 -0.02 -10.66
CA TYR A 25 -2.14 -1.01 -11.29
C TYR A 25 -3.20 -0.37 -12.21
N SER A 26 -3.31 0.96 -12.26
CA SER A 26 -4.30 1.70 -13.04
C SER A 26 -3.65 2.80 -13.87
N LYS A 27 -4.25 3.13 -15.01
CA LYS A 27 -3.91 4.30 -15.83
C LYS A 27 -5.17 5.11 -16.08
N CYS A 28 -5.05 6.43 -16.12
CA CYS A 28 -6.10 7.30 -16.62
C CYS A 28 -5.51 8.14 -17.75
N GLY A 29 -6.26 8.29 -18.83
CA GLY A 29 -5.77 8.98 -20.02
C GLY A 29 -6.89 9.49 -20.89
N LYS A 30 -6.63 9.53 -22.20
CA LYS A 30 -7.50 10.12 -23.22
C LYS A 30 -8.96 9.70 -23.04
N PRO A 31 -9.90 10.64 -22.85
CA PRO A 31 -11.32 10.34 -22.77
C PRO A 31 -11.81 9.75 -24.11
N ILE A 32 -12.84 8.89 -24.08
CA ILE A 32 -13.44 8.27 -25.29
C ILE A 32 -14.73 9.03 -25.71
N GLY A 33 -15.05 10.15 -25.06
CA GLY A 33 -16.18 11.04 -25.41
C GLY A 33 -16.15 12.34 -24.61
N LEU A 34 -17.28 13.08 -24.60
CA LEU A 34 -17.43 14.33 -23.83
C LEU A 34 -17.42 14.11 -22.31
N ASN A 35 -17.71 12.89 -21.86
CA ASN A 35 -17.70 12.55 -20.44
C ASN A 35 -16.30 12.09 -19.99
N HIS A 36 -15.92 12.60 -18.82
CA HIS A 36 -14.79 12.31 -17.91
C HIS A 36 -13.62 11.40 -18.37
N PRO A 37 -12.39 11.66 -17.88
CA PRO A 37 -11.23 10.84 -18.20
C PRO A 37 -11.47 9.36 -17.84
N ILE A 38 -11.15 8.46 -18.77
CA ILE A 38 -11.34 7.02 -18.56
C ILE A 38 -10.13 6.43 -17.88
N CYS A 39 -10.38 5.79 -16.75
CA CYS A 39 -9.40 5.03 -16.00
C CYS A 39 -9.54 3.53 -16.31
N THR A 40 -8.43 2.90 -16.70
CA THR A 40 -8.37 1.47 -17.00
C THR A 40 -7.32 0.81 -16.11
N LEU A 41 -7.59 -0.42 -15.67
CA LEU A 41 -6.58 -1.25 -15.01
C LEU A 41 -5.48 -1.62 -16.02
N LEU A 42 -4.21 -1.56 -15.59
CA LEU A 42 -3.08 -2.06 -16.37
C LEU A 42 -3.12 -3.59 -16.50
N ALA A 43 -3.62 -4.27 -15.47
CA ALA A 43 -3.76 -5.71 -15.40
C ALA A 43 -5.06 -6.19 -16.07
N VAL A 44 -5.26 -5.86 -17.36
CA VAL A 44 -6.48 -6.23 -18.12
C VAL A 44 -6.69 -7.76 -18.17
N ARG A 45 -5.60 -8.54 -18.13
CA ARG A 45 -5.62 -10.02 -18.00
C ARG A 45 -4.97 -10.51 -16.71
N GLY A 46 -4.97 -9.69 -15.66
CA GLY A 46 -4.24 -10.00 -14.42
C GLY A 46 -2.73 -10.10 -14.64
N PHE A 47 -2.08 -11.04 -13.95
CA PHE A 47 -0.62 -11.29 -14.05
C PHE A 47 -0.17 -11.85 -15.42
N ALA A 48 -1.10 -12.36 -16.23
CA ALA A 48 -0.83 -12.85 -17.60
C ALA A 48 -0.75 -11.72 -18.65
N THR A 49 -0.83 -10.46 -18.21
CA THR A 49 -0.62 -9.30 -19.09
C THR A 49 0.84 -9.24 -19.54
N ASP A 50 1.04 -8.94 -20.83
CA ASP A 50 2.35 -8.83 -21.46
C ASP A 50 3.29 -7.86 -20.70
N SER A 51 4.55 -8.25 -20.55
CA SER A 51 5.57 -7.47 -19.81
C SER A 51 5.90 -6.13 -20.47
N GLN A 52 5.58 -5.94 -21.75
CA GLN A 52 5.66 -4.64 -22.41
C GLN A 52 4.60 -3.64 -21.90
N ILE A 53 3.43 -4.14 -21.50
CA ILE A 53 2.30 -3.32 -21.04
C ILE A 53 2.35 -3.14 -19.53
N PHE A 54 2.65 -4.23 -18.80
CA PHE A 54 2.75 -4.27 -17.35
C PHE A 54 4.10 -4.90 -16.95
N PRO A 55 5.14 -4.08 -16.66
CA PRO A 55 6.47 -4.60 -16.37
C PRO A 55 6.45 -5.52 -15.16
N ASP A 56 7.27 -6.57 -15.18
CA ASP A 56 7.29 -7.57 -14.12
C ASP A 56 7.69 -6.98 -12.76
N VAL A 57 8.45 -5.88 -12.77
CA VAL A 57 8.76 -5.09 -11.56
C VAL A 57 7.50 -4.52 -10.92
N TRP A 58 6.54 -4.01 -11.70
CA TRP A 58 5.26 -3.53 -11.15
C TRP A 58 4.33 -4.68 -10.76
N LYS A 59 4.41 -5.84 -11.42
CA LYS A 59 3.74 -7.07 -10.94
C LYS A 59 4.25 -7.44 -9.55
N ALA A 60 5.56 -7.52 -9.38
CA ALA A 60 6.19 -7.82 -8.10
C ALA A 60 5.82 -6.78 -7.04
N ALA A 61 5.91 -5.49 -7.37
CA ALA A 61 5.49 -4.41 -6.48
C ALA A 61 4.03 -4.59 -6.01
N THR A 62 3.12 -4.92 -6.92
CA THR A 62 1.70 -5.15 -6.60
C THR A 62 1.52 -6.35 -5.66
N VAL A 63 2.27 -7.44 -5.87
CA VAL A 63 2.22 -8.62 -4.99
C VAL A 63 2.69 -8.26 -3.59
N PHE A 64 3.82 -7.57 -3.44
CA PHE A 64 4.33 -7.18 -2.12
C PHE A 64 3.39 -6.20 -1.39
N LEU A 65 2.83 -5.22 -2.11
CA LEU A 65 1.84 -4.30 -1.53
C LEU A 65 0.56 -5.02 -1.10
N ALA A 66 0.07 -5.97 -1.90
CA ALA A 66 -1.12 -6.76 -1.57
C ALA A 66 -0.87 -7.69 -0.37
N LEU A 67 0.30 -8.32 -0.30
CA LEU A 67 0.71 -9.12 0.85
C LEU A 67 0.77 -8.27 2.12
N GLY A 68 1.44 -7.12 2.08
CA GLY A 68 1.46 -6.18 3.22
C GLY A 68 0.07 -5.78 3.67
N LEU A 69 -0.81 -5.44 2.73
CA LEU A 69 -2.20 -5.06 3.03
C LEU A 69 -2.98 -6.19 3.70
N SER A 70 -2.83 -7.42 3.22
CA SER A 70 -3.50 -8.57 3.82
C SER A 70 -3.04 -8.81 5.25
N ILE A 71 -1.73 -8.68 5.54
CA ILE A 71 -1.18 -8.86 6.89
C ILE A 71 -1.66 -7.74 7.82
N THR A 72 -1.63 -6.48 7.37
CA THR A 72 -2.15 -5.36 8.15
C THR A 72 -3.63 -5.52 8.44
N ALA A 73 -4.44 -5.92 7.44
CA ALA A 73 -5.87 -6.16 7.61
C ALA A 73 -6.16 -7.25 8.65
N VAL A 74 -5.47 -8.40 8.55
CA VAL A 74 -5.59 -9.47 9.56
C VAL A 74 -5.22 -8.94 10.94
N THR A 75 -4.16 -8.15 11.05
CA THR A 75 -3.72 -7.58 12.33
C THR A 75 -4.75 -6.63 12.94
N VAL A 76 -5.39 -5.79 12.12
CA VAL A 76 -6.48 -4.91 12.56
C VAL A 76 -7.68 -5.74 13.02
N CYS A 77 -8.07 -6.77 12.27
CA CYS A 77 -9.13 -7.69 12.67
C CYS A 77 -8.81 -8.37 14.01
N THR A 78 -7.58 -8.85 14.21
CA THR A 78 -7.14 -9.45 15.48
C THR A 78 -7.20 -8.43 16.62
N GLY A 79 -6.81 -7.17 16.39
CA GLY A 79 -6.94 -6.10 17.38
C GLY A 79 -8.39 -5.82 17.77
N LEU A 80 -9.30 -5.74 16.79
CA LEU A 80 -10.74 -5.57 17.05
C LEU A 80 -11.33 -6.75 17.83
N VAL A 81 -10.97 -7.97 17.46
CA VAL A 81 -11.41 -9.17 18.20
C VAL A 81 -10.83 -9.19 19.61
N SER A 82 -9.62 -8.67 19.82
CA SER A 82 -8.99 -8.57 21.15
C SER A 82 -9.75 -7.60 22.07
N CYS A 83 -10.36 -6.54 21.52
CA CYS A 83 -11.24 -5.64 22.28
C CYS A 83 -12.54 -6.33 22.72
N CYS A 84 -13.05 -7.30 21.95
CA CYS A 84 -14.29 -8.01 22.25
C CYS A 84 -14.08 -9.32 23.04
N PHE A 85 -12.94 -9.98 22.84
CA PHE A 85 -12.55 -11.24 23.46
C PHE A 85 -11.10 -11.14 23.91
N GLN A 86 -10.90 -10.83 25.20
CA GLN A 86 -9.58 -10.63 25.82
C GLN A 86 -8.71 -11.90 25.90
N SER A 87 -9.19 -13.04 25.38
CA SER A 87 -8.49 -14.33 25.46
C SER A 87 -8.74 -15.19 24.23
N ILE A 88 -7.91 -15.01 23.21
CA ILE A 88 -7.72 -15.98 22.13
C ILE A 88 -6.23 -16.32 22.11
N PHE A 89 -5.90 -17.57 22.44
CA PHE A 89 -4.60 -18.21 22.29
C PHE A 89 -3.45 -17.65 23.16
N LYS A 90 -3.24 -18.22 24.36
CA LYS A 90 -2.01 -18.47 25.18
C LYS A 90 -0.59 -17.92 24.79
N LYS A 91 -0.46 -16.91 23.93
CA LYS A 91 0.74 -16.21 23.46
C LYS A 91 0.30 -14.78 23.16
N SER A 92 1.01 -13.78 23.69
CA SER A 92 0.58 -12.37 23.63
C SER A 92 0.21 -11.96 22.21
N ILE A 93 -1.05 -11.55 22.03
CA ILE A 93 -1.59 -11.07 20.75
C ILE A 93 -0.80 -9.86 20.26
N PHE A 94 -0.29 -9.04 21.20
CA PHE A 94 0.53 -7.86 20.93
C PHE A 94 1.89 -8.20 20.30
N ASN A 95 2.55 -9.28 20.74
CA ASN A 95 3.80 -9.73 20.13
C ASN A 95 3.59 -10.20 18.68
N ILE A 96 2.54 -11.00 18.45
CA ILE A 96 2.25 -11.54 17.11
C ILE A 96 1.83 -10.41 16.16
N SER A 97 1.01 -9.46 16.60
CA SER A 97 0.64 -8.29 15.81
C SER A 97 1.83 -7.39 15.49
N GLY A 98 2.74 -7.18 16.45
CA GLY A 98 3.93 -6.35 16.24
C GLY A 98 4.88 -6.94 15.20
N VAL A 99 5.17 -8.25 15.28
CA VAL A 99 5.99 -8.95 14.29
C VAL A 99 5.31 -8.97 12.92
N ALA A 100 4.00 -9.21 12.86
CA ALA A 100 3.24 -9.17 11.62
C ALA A 100 3.27 -7.78 10.96
N GLN A 101 3.13 -6.70 11.76
CA GLN A 101 3.24 -5.33 11.27
C GLN A 101 4.65 -4.99 10.78
N ALA A 102 5.70 -5.48 11.43
CA ALA A 102 7.07 -5.30 10.94
C ALA A 102 7.27 -5.97 9.57
N ILE A 103 6.77 -7.19 9.38
CA ILE A 103 6.82 -7.90 8.09
C ILE A 103 6.01 -7.15 7.02
N ALA A 104 4.81 -6.68 7.37
CA ALA A 104 3.98 -5.87 6.47
C ALA A 104 4.70 -4.57 6.07
N GLY A 105 5.32 -3.88 7.02
CA GLY A 105 6.12 -2.67 6.79
C GLY A 105 7.26 -2.91 5.81
N ILE A 106 8.03 -3.99 5.97
CA ILE A 106 9.11 -4.36 5.05
C ILE A 106 8.55 -4.61 3.63
N SER A 107 7.43 -5.34 3.53
CA SER A 107 6.80 -5.60 2.23
C SER A 107 6.31 -4.31 1.54
N TYR A 108 5.79 -3.34 2.30
CA TYR A 108 5.42 -2.03 1.75
C TYR A 108 6.64 -1.24 1.28
N ILE A 109 7.74 -1.23 2.02
CA ILE A 109 8.99 -0.57 1.58
C ILE A 109 9.41 -1.13 0.23
N ILE A 110 9.48 -2.46 0.10
CA ILE A 110 9.85 -3.12 -1.16
C ILE A 110 8.90 -2.71 -2.28
N GLY A 111 7.58 -2.79 -2.04
CA GLY A 111 6.57 -2.41 -3.04
C GLY A 111 6.67 -0.94 -3.47
N ILE A 112 6.91 -0.03 -2.53
CA ILE A 112 7.06 1.41 -2.78
C ILE A 112 8.35 1.72 -3.54
N THR A 113 9.46 1.03 -3.26
CA THR A 113 10.75 1.22 -3.96
C THR A 113 10.75 0.61 -5.37
N LEU A 114 10.03 -0.50 -5.59
CA LEU A 114 9.90 -1.11 -6.91
C LEU A 114 9.08 -0.23 -7.87
N PHE A 115 8.14 0.58 -7.36
CA PHE A 115 7.36 1.49 -8.19
C PHE A 115 8.20 2.52 -8.98
N PRO A 116 9.08 3.33 -8.35
CA PRO A 116 9.96 4.26 -9.03
C PRO A 116 11.08 3.59 -9.82
N MET A 117 11.50 2.38 -9.42
CA MET A 117 12.50 1.61 -10.17
C MET A 117 12.04 1.32 -11.61
N ALA A 118 10.74 1.09 -11.80
CA ALA A 118 10.17 0.82 -13.12
C ALA A 118 9.73 2.06 -13.92
N TRP A 119 10.06 3.28 -13.46
CA TRP A 119 9.83 4.51 -14.22
C TRP A 119 10.72 4.63 -15.47
N GLY A 120 11.84 3.90 -15.55
CA GLY A 120 12.67 3.86 -16.76
C GLY A 120 12.07 3.06 -17.93
N GLY A 121 10.85 2.54 -17.80
CA GLY A 121 10.22 1.74 -18.85
C GLY A 121 9.76 2.58 -20.07
N PRO A 122 9.70 1.99 -21.28
CA PRO A 122 9.33 2.70 -22.50
C PRO A 122 7.93 3.32 -22.44
N ARG A 123 7.05 2.77 -21.59
CA ARG A 123 5.70 3.30 -21.35
C ARG A 123 5.73 4.64 -20.60
N VAL A 124 6.54 4.72 -19.54
CA VAL A 124 6.68 5.95 -18.75
C VAL A 124 7.44 6.98 -19.57
N GLN A 125 8.45 6.57 -20.33
CA GLN A 125 9.15 7.46 -21.26
C GLN A 125 8.26 8.08 -22.33
N LYS A 126 7.27 7.33 -22.84
CA LYS A 126 6.27 7.87 -23.78
C LYS A 126 5.34 8.91 -23.13
N MET A 127 5.11 8.83 -21.82
CA MET A 127 4.17 9.69 -21.10
C MET A 127 4.84 10.88 -20.43
N CYS A 128 6.04 10.67 -19.89
CA CYS A 128 6.78 11.59 -19.02
C CYS A 128 8.07 12.11 -19.67
N GLY A 129 8.29 11.81 -20.95
CA GLY A 129 9.49 12.19 -21.68
C GLY A 129 10.59 11.13 -21.66
N ARG A 130 11.46 11.16 -22.68
CA ARG A 130 12.58 10.21 -22.86
C ARG A 130 13.63 10.30 -21.74
N ASP A 131 13.64 11.40 -20.99
CA ASP A 131 14.54 11.64 -19.87
C ASP A 131 14.08 10.96 -18.57
N SER A 132 12.92 10.30 -18.57
CA SER A 132 12.51 9.47 -17.42
C SER A 132 13.41 8.24 -17.29
N THR A 133 14.03 8.12 -16.11
CA THR A 133 14.96 7.06 -15.73
C THR A 133 14.48 6.41 -14.44
N PRO A 134 15.01 5.25 -14.03
CA PRO A 134 14.67 4.67 -12.73
C PRO A 134 14.85 5.70 -11.60
N PHE A 135 13.84 5.88 -10.76
CA PHE A 135 13.76 6.90 -9.70
C PHE A 135 13.61 8.36 -10.14
N TYR A 136 13.65 8.66 -11.44
CA TYR A 136 13.48 10.01 -11.94
C TYR A 136 12.27 10.09 -12.91
N PRO A 137 11.18 10.76 -12.51
CA PRO A 137 9.95 10.77 -13.29
C PRO A 137 9.99 11.67 -14.54
N GLY A 138 11.08 12.40 -14.81
CA GLY A 138 11.18 13.30 -15.96
C GLY A 138 10.22 14.48 -15.85
N GLU A 139 9.44 14.72 -16.89
CA GLU A 139 8.44 15.81 -16.98
C GLU A 139 7.16 15.52 -16.17
N CYS A 140 7.05 14.34 -15.56
CA CYS A 140 5.91 13.98 -14.71
C CYS A 140 6.13 14.36 -13.25
N SER A 141 5.05 14.78 -12.59
CA SER A 141 5.01 15.00 -11.14
C SER A 141 4.50 13.78 -10.38
N ILE A 142 4.95 13.63 -9.13
CA ILE A 142 4.52 12.54 -8.24
C ILE A 142 3.24 12.98 -7.54
N GLY A 143 2.14 12.29 -7.86
CA GLY A 143 0.85 12.48 -7.21
C GLY A 143 0.80 11.96 -5.77
N PRO A 144 -0.24 12.36 -5.00
CA PRO A 144 -0.35 12.13 -3.56
C PRO A 144 -0.39 10.66 -3.15
N GLY A 145 -0.76 9.75 -4.05
CA GLY A 145 -0.84 8.32 -3.74
C GLY A 145 0.48 7.71 -3.26
N LEU A 146 1.64 8.22 -3.72
CA LEU A 146 2.93 7.72 -3.23
C LEU A 146 3.22 8.20 -1.80
N TRP A 147 2.87 9.45 -1.50
CA TRP A 147 3.00 10.03 -0.16
C TRP A 147 2.13 9.31 0.86
N MET A 148 0.89 8.98 0.49
CA MET A 148 -0.01 8.21 1.34
C MET A 148 0.51 6.80 1.62
N ALA A 149 1.11 6.14 0.62
CA ALA A 149 1.74 4.83 0.82
C ALA A 149 2.95 4.91 1.77
N ALA A 150 3.78 5.94 1.63
CA ALA A 150 4.90 6.19 2.55
C ALA A 150 4.42 6.47 3.98
N ALA A 151 3.39 7.31 4.14
CA ALA A 151 2.78 7.58 5.44
C ALA A 151 2.17 6.32 6.08
N SER A 152 1.48 5.48 5.30
CA SER A 152 0.96 4.19 5.75
C SER A 152 2.07 3.25 6.23
N THR A 153 3.19 3.21 5.52
CA THR A 153 4.35 2.40 5.91
C THR A 153 4.95 2.89 7.23
N ALA A 154 5.15 4.20 7.38
CA ALA A 154 5.66 4.80 8.61
C ALA A 154 4.72 4.50 9.80
N LEU A 155 3.42 4.65 9.61
CA LEU A 155 2.42 4.33 10.63
C LEU A 155 2.47 2.85 11.02
N THR A 156 2.64 1.94 10.06
CA THR A 156 2.76 0.50 10.32
C THR A 156 3.98 0.18 11.20
N PHE A 157 5.11 0.85 10.96
CA PHE A 157 6.29 0.72 11.83
C PHE A 157 6.06 1.29 13.23
N VAL A 158 5.36 2.43 13.33
CA VAL A 158 4.98 2.99 14.63
C VAL A 158 4.11 2.00 15.40
N CYS A 159 3.12 1.37 14.77
CA CYS A 159 2.31 0.33 15.39
C CYS A 159 3.14 -0.88 15.85
N ALA A 160 4.14 -1.30 15.06
CA ALA A 160 5.05 -2.38 15.45
C ALA A 160 5.88 -2.00 16.69
N CYS A 161 6.39 -0.76 16.76
CA CYS A 161 7.12 -0.24 17.92
C CYS A 161 6.23 -0.15 19.16
N LEU A 162 4.99 0.32 19.02
CA LEU A 162 4.02 0.43 20.12
C LEU A 162 3.58 -0.93 20.66
N SER A 163 3.69 -1.99 19.84
CA SER A 163 3.42 -3.36 20.29
C SER A 163 4.45 -3.85 21.32
N LEU A 164 5.69 -3.33 21.33
CA LEU A 164 6.74 -3.75 22.27
C LEU A 164 6.47 -3.28 23.73
N PRO A 165 6.14 -2.00 23.99
CA PRO A 165 5.67 -1.57 25.32
C PRO A 165 4.40 -2.30 25.75
N ALA A 166 3.45 -2.51 24.85
CA ALA A 166 2.21 -3.22 25.16
C ALA A 166 2.49 -4.66 25.62
N ASP A 167 3.46 -5.33 24.97
CA ASP A 167 3.90 -6.66 25.37
C ASP A 167 4.54 -6.66 26.76
N LYS A 168 5.44 -5.71 27.04
CA LYS A 168 6.08 -5.59 28.36
C LYS A 168 5.08 -5.28 29.48
N SER A 169 4.05 -4.47 29.19
CA SER A 169 2.99 -4.18 30.14
C SER A 169 2.14 -5.41 30.45
N THR A 170 1.88 -6.27 29.45
CA THR A 170 1.10 -7.50 29.67
C THR A 170 1.93 -8.66 30.22
N SER A 171 3.26 -8.67 30.03
CA SER A 171 4.15 -9.77 30.44
C SER A 171 4.84 -9.57 31.79
N SER A 172 4.52 -8.49 32.53
CA SER A 172 5.12 -8.23 33.86
C SER A 172 4.64 -9.28 34.88
N ASP A 173 5.57 -9.83 35.67
CA ASP A 173 5.39 -10.95 36.62
C ASP A 173 4.14 -10.84 37.52
N ARG A 174 3.67 -9.62 37.83
CA ARG A 174 2.45 -9.37 38.62
C ARG A 174 1.14 -9.82 37.95
N VAL A 175 1.13 -10.07 36.63
CA VAL A 175 -0.06 -10.51 35.88
C VAL A 175 -0.04 -12.02 35.61
N GLN A 176 1.15 -12.64 35.55
CA GLN A 176 1.28 -14.09 35.38
C GLN A 176 0.80 -14.86 36.62
N ASP A 177 1.01 -14.32 37.83
CA ASP A 177 0.48 -14.90 39.09
C ASP A 177 -1.06 -14.90 39.12
N LYS A 178 -1.70 -13.82 38.66
CA LYS A 178 -3.17 -13.70 38.59
C LYS A 178 -3.83 -14.67 37.60
N ILE A 179 -3.11 -15.12 36.57
CA ILE A 179 -3.58 -16.12 35.60
C ILE A 179 -3.47 -17.55 36.19
N TYR A 180 -2.49 -17.80 37.06
CA TYR A 180 -2.32 -19.10 37.74
C TYR A 180 -3.34 -19.31 38.89
N GLU A 181 -3.89 -18.23 39.45
CA GLU A 181 -4.96 -18.23 40.47
C GLU A 181 -6.39 -18.39 39.91
N GLY A 182 -6.57 -18.58 38.60
CA GLY A 182 -7.88 -18.93 38.03
C GLY A 182 -8.89 -17.77 37.93
N GLN A 183 -8.47 -16.51 38.04
CA GLN A 183 -9.35 -15.36 37.75
C GLN A 183 -9.22 -14.93 36.29
N THR A 184 -10.05 -15.53 35.43
CA THR A 184 -10.26 -15.08 34.05
C THR A 184 -11.17 -13.85 34.02
N LEU A 185 -10.71 -12.78 33.37
CA LEU A 185 -11.32 -11.46 33.13
C LEU A 185 -11.03 -10.37 34.16
N ILE A 186 -10.21 -9.40 33.74
CA ILE A 186 -10.24 -8.03 34.25
C ILE A 186 -10.34 -7.13 33.02
N CYS A 187 -11.53 -6.58 32.75
CA CYS A 187 -11.71 -5.45 31.85
C CYS A 187 -11.09 -4.22 32.51
N LEU A 188 -9.99 -3.71 31.96
CA LEU A 188 -9.52 -2.36 32.28
C LEU A 188 -10.30 -1.40 31.38
N THR A 189 -11.32 -0.77 31.96
CA THR A 189 -12.00 0.42 31.43
C THR A 189 -11.05 1.61 31.43
#